data_AF-A0A7C1X1R0-F1
#
_entry.id   AF-A0A7C1X1R0-F1
#
_cell.length_a   1.000
_cell.length_b   1.000
_cell.length_c   1.000
_cell.angle_alpha   90.00
_cell.angle_beta   90.00
_cell.angle_gamma   90.00
#
_symmetry.space_group_name_H-M   'P 1'
#
loop_
_entity.id
_entity.type
_entity.pdbx_description
1 polymer ?
#
loop_
_entity_poly.entity_id
_entity_poly.type
_entity_poly.pdbx_seq_one_letter_code
_entity_poly.pdbx_strand_id
1 'polypeptide(L)'
;MTRRQLLVALLVTIPLAACQRKRELSPPEIRYGRDTCAECGMILSDPRFAAAATTADGETVLFDDIGCLLTYRQKHSPSWAAIWVHDLDTQSWLQAENAWYLVSPSIRSPMGYGIAAFAGQDAAQRRQAELGGDLLQWGDLLAHPPERPRQY
;
A
#
# COMPACT_ATOMS: atom_id res chain seq x y z
N MET A 1 -66.24 20.64 -34.56
CA MET A 1 -65.15 19.82 -35.09
C MET A 1 -63.83 20.30 -34.51
N THR A 2 -63.33 19.52 -33.54
CA THR A 2 -61.93 19.29 -33.10
C THR A 2 -60.90 20.43 -33.12
N ARG A 3 -60.53 20.83 -31.89
CA ARG A 3 -59.27 21.50 -31.49
C ARG A 3 -58.05 20.73 -32.02
N ARG A 4 -57.12 21.42 -32.66
CA ARG A 4 -55.76 20.91 -32.93
C ARG A 4 -54.77 21.74 -32.12
N GLN A 5 -54.52 21.31 -30.88
CA GLN A 5 -53.38 21.78 -30.10
C GLN A 5 -52.18 20.92 -30.50
N LEU A 6 -51.21 21.52 -31.18
CA LEU A 6 -49.92 20.90 -31.48
C LEU A 6 -49.12 20.85 -30.18
N LEU A 7 -49.20 19.72 -29.47
CA LEU A 7 -48.31 19.39 -28.36
C LEU A 7 -46.94 19.06 -28.96
N VAL A 8 -46.03 20.04 -28.96
CA VAL A 8 -44.60 19.81 -29.18
C VAL A 8 -44.08 19.11 -27.93
N ALA A 9 -44.00 17.77 -27.98
CA ALA A 9 -43.30 16.97 -26.99
C ALA A 9 -41.80 17.22 -27.15
N LEU A 10 -41.27 18.17 -26.38
CA LEU A 10 -39.83 18.37 -26.25
C LEU A 10 -39.26 17.16 -25.50
N LEU A 11 -38.80 16.15 -26.25
CA LEU A 11 -38.06 15.01 -25.71
C LEU A 11 -36.73 15.54 -25.19
N VAL A 12 -36.67 15.84 -23.89
CA VAL A 12 -35.42 16.15 -23.19
C VAL A 12 -34.61 14.86 -23.11
N THR A 13 -33.70 14.68 -24.05
CA THR A 13 -32.69 13.63 -24.01
C THR A 13 -31.69 13.98 -22.91
N ILE A 14 -31.86 13.40 -21.73
CA ILE A 14 -30.88 13.46 -20.64
C ILE A 14 -29.69 12.59 -21.08
N PRO A 15 -28.50 13.16 -21.36
CA PRO A 15 -27.32 12.34 -21.60
C PRO A 15 -26.97 11.67 -20.27
N LEU A 16 -27.12 10.35 -20.20
CA LEU A 16 -26.56 9.52 -19.15
C LEU A 16 -25.02 9.54 -19.30
N ALA A 17 -24.40 10.64 -18.88
CA ALA A 17 -22.97 10.67 -18.60
C ALA A 17 -22.78 9.80 -17.36
N ALA A 18 -22.60 8.50 -17.57
CA ALA A 18 -22.05 7.60 -16.57
C ALA A 18 -20.61 8.06 -16.33
N CYS A 19 -20.44 9.05 -15.44
CA CYS A 19 -19.15 9.33 -14.83
C CYS A 19 -18.72 8.04 -14.14
N GLN A 20 -17.90 7.25 -14.82
CA GLN A 20 -17.01 6.28 -14.20
C GLN A 20 -16.11 7.11 -13.28
N ARG A 21 -16.59 7.39 -12.06
CA ARG A 21 -15.77 7.93 -11.00
C ARG A 21 -14.66 6.90 -10.80
N LYS A 22 -13.44 7.21 -11.26
CA LYS A 22 -12.25 6.47 -10.88
C LYS A 22 -12.32 6.37 -9.36
N ARG A 23 -12.42 5.14 -8.85
CA ARG A 23 -12.44 4.91 -7.42
C ARG A 23 -11.06 5.31 -6.92
N GLU A 24 -10.99 6.46 -6.25
CA GLU A 24 -9.76 6.93 -5.65
C GLU A 24 -9.48 6.02 -4.46
N LEU A 25 -8.46 5.17 -4.62
CA LEU A 25 -8.03 4.26 -3.56
C LEU A 25 -7.20 5.07 -2.57
N SER A 26 -7.60 5.01 -1.31
CA SER A 26 -6.89 5.61 -0.20
C SER A 26 -6.35 4.51 0.71
N PRO A 27 -5.20 4.75 1.36
CA PRO A 27 -4.68 3.82 2.35
C PRO A 27 -5.68 3.67 3.50
N PRO A 28 -5.76 2.48 4.12
CA PRO A 28 -6.70 2.24 5.21
C PRO A 28 -6.27 2.93 6.51
N GLU A 29 -7.23 3.12 7.40
CA GLU A 29 -6.94 3.40 8.81
C GLU A 29 -6.54 2.10 9.51
N ILE A 30 -5.46 2.15 10.30
CA ILE A 30 -5.00 1.02 11.11
C ILE A 30 -5.27 1.31 12.59
N ARG A 31 -5.92 0.36 13.27
CA ARG A 31 -6.10 0.35 14.71
C ARG A 31 -4.92 -0.38 15.36
N TYR A 32 -3.83 0.33 15.54
CA TYR A 32 -2.63 -0.21 16.21
C TYR A 32 -2.95 -0.79 17.58
N GLY A 33 -2.34 -1.92 17.90
CA GLY A 33 -2.67 -2.69 19.11
C GLY A 33 -3.94 -3.53 19.01
N ARG A 34 -4.66 -3.54 17.88
CA ARG A 34 -5.88 -4.34 17.66
C ARG A 34 -5.87 -5.10 16.35
N ASP A 35 -5.57 -4.43 15.25
CA ASP A 35 -5.58 -5.06 13.93
C ASP A 35 -4.41 -6.04 13.79
N THR A 36 -4.61 -7.11 13.02
CA THR A 36 -3.65 -8.21 12.88
C THR A 36 -3.10 -8.31 11.47
N CYS A 37 -1.82 -8.63 11.36
CA CYS A 37 -1.12 -8.86 10.11
C CYS A 37 -1.62 -10.14 9.44
N ALA A 38 -1.97 -10.05 8.17
CA ALA A 38 -2.49 -11.19 7.40
C ALA A 38 -1.46 -12.29 7.15
N GLU A 39 -0.15 -11.98 7.23
CA GLU A 39 0.93 -12.94 6.99
C GLU A 39 1.42 -13.62 8.27
N CYS A 40 1.70 -12.87 9.34
CA CYS A 40 2.27 -13.44 10.57
C CYS A 40 1.24 -13.68 11.68
N GLY A 41 0.02 -13.14 11.56
CA GLY A 41 -1.02 -13.22 12.58
C GLY A 41 -0.78 -12.35 13.83
N MET A 42 0.36 -11.66 13.92
CA MET A 42 0.68 -10.75 15.02
C MET A 42 -0.12 -9.44 14.90
N ILE A 43 -0.33 -8.78 16.03
CA ILE A 43 -0.94 -7.45 16.07
C ILE A 43 0.01 -6.44 15.40
N LEU A 44 -0.54 -5.48 14.65
CA LEU A 44 0.21 -4.36 14.11
C LEU A 44 0.73 -3.49 15.27
N SER A 45 2.04 -3.52 15.46
CA SER A 45 2.74 -3.13 16.68
C SER A 45 3.56 -1.85 16.52
N ASP A 46 4.09 -1.60 15.31
CA ASP A 46 4.89 -0.41 15.03
C ASP A 46 4.42 0.27 13.73
N PRO A 47 3.87 1.49 13.81
CA PRO A 47 3.41 2.20 12.62
C PRO A 47 4.51 2.42 11.60
N ARG A 48 5.77 2.55 11.98
CA ARG A 48 6.86 2.90 11.05
C ARG A 48 7.13 1.83 9.99
N PHE A 49 6.68 0.60 10.21
CA PHE A 49 6.89 -0.55 9.33
C PHE A 49 5.58 -1.09 8.74
N ALA A 50 4.45 -0.46 9.10
CA ALA A 50 3.15 -0.90 8.66
C ALA A 50 3.04 -0.79 7.14
N ALA A 51 2.40 -1.80 6.55
CA ALA A 51 2.04 -1.81 5.15
C ALA A 51 0.59 -2.25 4.99
N ALA A 52 -0.02 -1.85 3.89
CA ALA A 52 -1.37 -2.24 3.53
C ALA A 52 -1.48 -2.41 2.02
N ALA A 53 -2.39 -3.27 1.58
CA ALA A 53 -2.72 -3.39 0.17
C ALA A 53 -4.24 -3.52 0.00
N THR A 54 -4.75 -3.01 -1.11
CA THR A 54 -6.13 -3.23 -1.53
C THR A 54 -6.12 -4.08 -2.79
N THR A 55 -6.85 -5.18 -2.81
CA THR A 55 -6.99 -6.07 -3.97
C THR A 55 -7.88 -5.45 -5.06
N ALA A 56 -7.86 -6.03 -6.27
CA ALA A 56 -8.69 -5.60 -7.40
C ALA A 56 -10.20 -5.68 -7.13
N ASP A 57 -10.64 -6.60 -6.27
CA ASP A 57 -12.02 -6.73 -5.79
C ASP A 57 -12.33 -5.85 -4.57
N GLY A 58 -11.34 -5.14 -4.03
CA GLY A 58 -11.51 -4.11 -3.01
C GLY A 58 -11.36 -4.58 -1.56
N GLU A 59 -10.83 -5.79 -1.34
CA GLU A 59 -10.44 -6.27 -0.01
C GLU A 59 -9.17 -5.55 0.44
N THR A 60 -9.15 -5.09 1.70
CA THR A 60 -7.96 -4.51 2.32
C THR A 60 -7.23 -5.56 3.15
N VAL A 61 -5.93 -5.66 2.93
CA VAL A 61 -5.01 -6.56 3.65
C VAL A 61 -3.98 -5.73 4.39
N LEU A 62 -3.76 -6.03 5.67
CA LEU A 62 -2.88 -5.28 6.56
C LEU A 62 -1.64 -6.10 6.94
N PHE A 63 -0.51 -5.42 7.11
CA PHE A 63 0.79 -6.02 7.43
C PHE A 63 1.53 -5.21 8.49
N ASP A 64 2.08 -5.92 9.47
CA ASP A 64 2.89 -5.36 10.56
C ASP A 64 4.34 -5.04 10.13
N ASP A 65 4.77 -5.59 8.99
CA ASP A 65 6.12 -5.43 8.45
C ASP A 65 6.07 -5.45 6.92
N ILE A 66 6.90 -4.64 6.26
CA ILE A 66 7.01 -4.62 4.80
C ILE A 66 7.42 -6.02 4.27
N GLY A 67 8.26 -6.76 4.99
CA GLY A 67 8.61 -8.12 4.60
C GLY A 67 7.45 -9.11 4.70
N CYS A 68 6.48 -8.87 5.58
CA CYS A 68 5.23 -9.62 5.62
C CYS A 68 4.39 -9.39 4.36
N LEU A 69 4.27 -8.15 3.89
CA LEU A 69 3.62 -7.82 2.61
C LEU A 69 4.29 -8.56 1.45
N LEU A 70 5.63 -8.54 1.38
CA LEU A 70 6.38 -9.21 0.31
C LEU A 70 6.18 -10.73 0.33
N THR A 71 6.22 -11.33 1.52
CA THR A 71 6.02 -12.77 1.72
C THR A 71 4.60 -13.19 1.32
N TYR A 72 3.60 -12.44 1.75
CA TYR A 72 2.20 -12.69 1.40
C TYR A 72 1.99 -12.61 -0.11
N ARG A 73 2.55 -11.58 -0.77
CA ARG A 73 2.49 -11.40 -2.22
C ARG A 73 3.07 -12.62 -2.96
N GLN A 74 4.20 -13.16 -2.51
CA GLN A 74 4.80 -14.35 -3.13
C GLN A 74 3.94 -15.61 -2.95
N LYS A 75 3.37 -15.81 -1.76
CA LYS A 75 2.57 -17.00 -1.44
C LYS A 75 1.22 -17.02 -2.15
N HIS A 76 0.55 -15.88 -2.21
CA HIS A 76 -0.83 -15.79 -2.66
C HIS A 76 -1.00 -15.23 -4.07
N SER A 77 0.02 -14.55 -4.62
CA SER A 77 -0.03 -13.87 -5.93
C SER A 77 -1.32 -13.06 -6.19
N PRO A 78 -1.81 -12.27 -5.23
CA PRO A 78 -3.07 -11.54 -5.40
C PRO A 78 -2.94 -10.41 -6.43
N SER A 79 -4.07 -10.07 -7.04
CA SER A 79 -4.17 -8.89 -7.91
C SER A 79 -4.38 -7.65 -7.05
N TRP A 80 -3.34 -6.83 -6.93
CA TRP A 80 -3.39 -5.58 -6.16
C TRP A 80 -3.91 -4.42 -7.01
N ALA A 81 -4.82 -3.64 -6.43
CA ALA A 81 -5.27 -2.36 -6.97
C ALA A 81 -4.42 -1.19 -6.46
N ALA A 82 -3.90 -1.28 -5.23
CA ALA A 82 -2.95 -0.33 -4.65
C ALA A 82 -2.19 -0.97 -3.47
N ILE A 83 -0.98 -0.48 -3.21
CA ILE A 83 -0.12 -0.93 -2.12
C ILE A 83 0.48 0.30 -1.45
N TRP A 84 0.44 0.33 -0.12
CA TRP A 84 0.98 1.42 0.67
C TRP A 84 1.93 0.90 1.75
N VAL A 85 2.92 1.73 2.06
CA VAL A 85 3.88 1.53 3.15
C VAL A 85 4.01 2.81 3.94
N HIS A 86 4.26 2.71 5.23
CA HIS A 86 4.61 3.88 6.03
C HIS A 86 6.04 4.33 5.79
N ASP A 87 6.21 5.63 5.67
CA ASP A 87 7.51 6.29 5.78
C ASP A 87 8.07 6.07 7.20
N LEU A 88 9.33 5.67 7.31
CA LEU A 88 9.96 5.33 8.58
C LEU A 88 9.98 6.51 9.57
N ASP A 89 10.22 7.72 9.06
CA ASP A 89 10.45 8.90 9.89
C ASP A 89 9.14 9.60 10.24
N THR A 90 8.24 9.71 9.27
CA THR A 90 7.00 10.51 9.40
C THR A 90 5.75 9.68 9.66
N GLN A 91 5.81 8.36 9.47
CA GLN A 91 4.65 7.45 9.56
C GLN A 91 3.52 7.82 8.58
N SER A 92 3.83 8.59 7.55
CA SER A 92 2.87 8.94 6.50
C SER A 92 2.77 7.80 5.49
N TRP A 93 1.57 7.60 4.94
CA TRP A 93 1.36 6.66 3.86
C TRP A 93 2.08 7.09 2.57
N LEU A 94 2.85 6.16 2.02
CA LEU A 94 3.48 6.25 0.70
C LEU A 94 2.88 5.20 -0.22
N GLN A 95 2.72 5.54 -1.50
CA GLN A 95 2.50 4.52 -2.54
C GLN A 95 3.77 3.68 -2.64
N ALA A 96 3.65 2.35 -2.51
CA ALA A 96 4.81 1.47 -2.41
C ALA A 96 5.73 1.56 -3.63
N GLU A 97 5.15 1.73 -4.82
CA GLU A 97 5.87 1.86 -6.09
C GLU A 97 6.74 3.11 -6.17
N ASN A 98 6.41 4.16 -5.41
CA ASN A 98 7.11 5.45 -5.44
C ASN A 98 8.10 5.63 -4.28
N ALA A 99 8.13 4.71 -3.32
CA ALA A 99 9.00 4.79 -2.16
C ALA A 99 10.43 4.29 -2.45
N TRP A 100 11.37 4.76 -1.63
CA TRP A 100 12.71 4.21 -1.52
C TRP A 100 12.80 3.27 -0.32
N TYR A 101 13.52 2.17 -0.47
CA TYR A 101 13.61 1.13 0.55
C TYR A 101 15.06 0.94 0.99
N LEU A 102 15.30 1.04 2.29
CA LEU A 102 16.57 0.64 2.88
C LEU A 102 16.41 -0.76 3.48
N VAL A 103 17.21 -1.70 3.02
CA VAL A 103 17.33 -3.05 3.58
C VAL A 103 18.63 -3.12 4.37
N SER A 104 18.53 -3.25 5.69
CA SER A 104 19.71 -3.29 6.55
C SER A 104 19.47 -4.19 7.77
N PRO A 105 20.45 -5.04 8.15
CA PRO A 105 20.38 -5.80 9.40
C PRO A 105 20.37 -4.92 10.65
N SER A 106 20.75 -3.64 10.52
CA SER A 106 20.69 -2.65 11.60
C SER A 106 19.27 -2.15 11.86
N ILE A 107 18.34 -2.34 10.92
CA ILE A 107 16.94 -1.95 11.06
C ILE A 107 16.20 -3.04 11.85
N ARG A 108 15.64 -2.65 12.99
CA ARG A 108 14.80 -3.52 13.82
C ARG A 108 13.33 -3.33 13.46
N SER A 109 12.86 -4.06 12.46
CA SER A 109 11.44 -4.12 12.11
C SER A 109 10.72 -5.21 12.93
N PRO A 110 9.38 -5.16 13.08
CA PRO A 110 8.64 -6.04 13.97
C PRO A 110 8.86 -7.53 13.72
N MET A 111 9.00 -7.91 12.46
CA MET A 111 9.23 -9.30 12.05
C MET A 111 10.68 -9.58 11.64
N GLY A 112 11.56 -8.57 11.81
CA GLY A 112 13.01 -8.69 11.66
C GLY A 112 13.54 -8.64 10.22
N TYR A 113 12.69 -8.37 9.23
CA TYR A 113 13.12 -8.30 7.83
C TYR A 113 14.11 -7.15 7.55
N GLY A 114 14.13 -6.12 8.41
CA GLY A 114 15.09 -5.02 8.31
C GLY A 114 14.83 -4.10 7.12
N ILE A 115 13.57 -3.95 6.74
CA ILE A 115 13.15 -3.12 5.61
C ILE A 115 12.48 -1.85 6.14
N ALA A 116 12.92 -0.69 5.68
CA ALA A 116 12.30 0.61 5.96
C ALA A 116 12.00 1.36 4.66
N ALA A 117 10.86 2.04 4.60
CA ALA A 117 10.48 2.86 3.45
C ALA A 117 10.67 4.36 3.72
N PHE A 118 10.96 5.12 2.66
CA PHE A 118 11.19 6.56 2.70
C PHE A 118 10.54 7.23 1.49
N ALA A 119 9.97 8.42 1.72
CA ALA A 119 9.32 9.21 0.68
C ALA A 119 10.28 9.70 -0.42
N GLY A 120 11.57 9.83 -0.10
CA GLY A 120 12.56 10.42 -1.00
C GLY A 120 13.96 9.85 -0.82
N GLN A 121 14.71 9.87 -1.92
CA GLN A 121 16.06 9.31 -2.00
C GLN A 121 17.00 9.91 -0.96
N ASP A 122 16.98 11.24 -0.80
CA ASP A 122 17.88 11.94 0.14
C ASP A 122 17.67 11.47 1.59
N ALA A 123 16.41 11.23 2.00
CA ALA A 123 16.10 10.74 3.34
C ALA A 123 16.63 9.32 3.54
N ALA A 124 16.39 8.46 2.54
CA ALA A 124 16.87 7.09 2.55
C ALA A 124 18.41 7.01 2.55
N GLN A 125 19.10 7.86 1.78
CA GLN A 125 20.57 7.94 1.74
C GLN A 125 21.17 8.42 3.07
N ARG A 126 20.56 9.43 3.71
CA ARG A 126 20.98 9.83 5.06
C ARG A 126 20.90 8.66 6.02
N ARG A 127 19.80 7.91 5.97
CA ARG A 127 19.60 6.78 6.88
C ARG A 127 20.48 5.58 6.54
N GLN A 128 20.78 5.37 5.26
CA GLN A 128 21.77 4.40 4.80
C GLN A 128 23.18 4.73 5.30
N ALA A 129 23.59 6.01 5.31
CA ALA A 129 24.89 6.41 5.82
C ALA A 129 25.07 6.08 7.32
N GLU A 130 23.98 6.05 8.07
CA GLU A 130 23.96 5.76 9.51
C GLU A 130 23.81 4.26 9.83
N LEU A 131 23.00 3.55 9.06
CA LEU A 131 22.60 2.16 9.34
C LEU A 131 23.28 1.13 8.44
N GLY A 132 23.97 1.57 7.38
CA GLY A 132 24.45 0.72 6.29
C GLY A 132 23.30 0.07 5.52
N GLY A 133 23.65 -0.92 4.69
CA GLY A 133 22.70 -1.72 3.92
C GLY A 133 22.45 -1.20 2.51
N ASP A 134 21.48 -1.82 1.84
CA ASP A 134 21.20 -1.62 0.42
C ASP A 134 19.99 -0.72 0.22
N LEU A 135 20.15 0.26 -0.67
CA LEU A 135 19.09 1.16 -1.05
C LEU A 135 18.45 0.68 -2.37
N LEU A 136 17.16 0.38 -2.33
CA LEU A 136 16.41 -0.24 -3.41
C LEU A 136 15.19 0.59 -3.79
N GLN A 137 14.77 0.51 -5.04
CA GLN A 137 13.42 0.90 -5.45
C GLN A 137 12.50 -0.32 -5.43
N TRP A 138 11.18 -0.09 -5.55
CA TRP A 138 10.18 -1.15 -5.46
C TRP A 138 10.45 -2.35 -6.37
N GLY A 139 10.82 -2.10 -7.65
CA GLY A 139 11.12 -3.16 -8.61
C GLY A 139 12.27 -4.07 -8.16
N ASP A 140 13.35 -3.47 -7.65
CA ASP A 140 14.52 -4.21 -7.17
C ASP A 140 14.21 -5.00 -5.89
N LEU A 141 13.43 -4.40 -4.99
CA LEU A 141 12.96 -5.06 -3.76
C LEU A 141 12.07 -6.28 -4.08
N LEU A 142 11.23 -6.19 -5.11
CA LEU A 142 10.41 -7.32 -5.55
C LEU A 142 11.22 -8.42 -6.24
N ALA A 143 12.29 -8.06 -6.96
CA ALA A 143 13.17 -9.01 -7.62
C ALA A 143 14.06 -9.77 -6.62
N HIS A 144 14.45 -9.12 -5.53
CA HIS A 144 15.35 -9.67 -4.50
C HIS A 144 14.78 -9.46 -3.08
N PRO A 145 13.63 -10.08 -2.76
CA PRO A 145 12.97 -9.89 -1.49
C PRO A 145 13.80 -10.52 -0.36
N PRO A 146 14.05 -9.82 0.77
CA PRO A 146 14.77 -10.39 1.90
C PRO A 146 14.06 -11.63 2.45
N GLU A 147 14.84 -12.66 2.78
CA GLU A 147 14.30 -13.85 3.43
C GLU A 147 13.82 -13.53 4.85
N ARG A 148 12.75 -14.21 5.27
CA ARG A 148 12.29 -14.11 6.66
C ARG A 148 13.40 -14.61 7.59
N PRO A 149 13.87 -13.80 8.56
CA PRO A 149 14.86 -14.28 9.53
C PRO A 149 14.33 -15.49 10.28
N ARG A 150 15.20 -16.46 10.55
CA ARG A 150 14.87 -17.56 11.46
C ARG A 150 14.63 -16.98 12.85
N GLN A 151 13.39 -17.07 13.33
CA GLN A 151 13.04 -16.76 14.70
C GLN A 151 13.55 -17.94 15.55
N TYR A 152 14.65 -17.73 16.27
CA TYR A 152 15.21 -18.69 17.23
C TYR A 152 14.43 -18.66 18.54
#